data_AF-A0A1B2EIA4-F1
#
_entry.id   AF-A0A1B2EIA4-F1
#
_cell.length_a   1.000
_cell.length_b   1.000
_cell.length_c   1.000
_cell.angle_alpha   90.00
_cell.angle_beta   90.00
_cell.angle_gamma   90.00
#
_symmetry.space_group_name_H-M   'P 1'
#
loop_
_entity.id
_entity.type
_entity.pdbx_description
1 polymer ?
#
loop_
_entity_poly.entity_id
_entity_poly.type
_entity_poly.pdbx_seq_one_letter_code
_entity_poly.pdbx_strand_id
1 'polypeptide(L)'
;MKFGGASMKAFAAAALGLVLSVQAGFAAEPVFPPASRIGLVPPEEMTVSKRFSGFENPEKAAAINFVEMPADAYQPLVNGLTKDALKRQGMSETSRENLKIGTRTGILIGGTMTGPGAGRKWVMAVKDSGVTALIIAQVRGGGDGYSEAQMRDALKSIALRGPVSIEEQVSALPFRLGDMAGFRPVRVMSGNSVLFTDGPQDIVKAVEQPMFIVAASLNVPVPPAERRGQFAHAALNSNQILKDIKVERSESFRFKGQDWHEIVAKAVEVESGQPIIVMQTIRFEPDRYVRMVGLSRVEQRDRNLPRFRNVIDGIDLSP
;
A
#
# COMPACT_ATOMS: atom_id res chain seq x y z
N MET A 1 -54.29 -44.11 -60.92
CA MET A 1 -54.79 -45.08 -59.92
C MET A 1 -54.59 -44.45 -58.54
N LYS A 2 -55.69 -44.31 -57.78
CA LYS A 2 -55.86 -43.77 -56.41
C LYS A 2 -55.75 -42.25 -56.17
N PHE A 3 -56.90 -41.71 -55.77
CA PHE A 3 -57.21 -40.39 -55.24
C PHE A 3 -56.91 -40.28 -53.73
N GLY A 4 -56.79 -39.04 -53.24
CA GLY A 4 -57.06 -38.62 -51.86
C GLY A 4 -55.81 -38.05 -51.15
N GLY A 5 -55.81 -36.88 -50.51
CA GLY A 5 -56.85 -35.87 -50.29
C GLY A 5 -56.31 -34.77 -49.35
N ALA A 6 -56.95 -33.61 -49.42
CA ALA A 6 -57.12 -32.59 -48.39
C ALA A 6 -55.95 -31.67 -47.93
N SER A 7 -56.26 -30.37 -48.01
CA SER A 7 -56.06 -29.30 -47.01
C SER A 7 -54.67 -28.65 -46.92
N MET A 8 -54.48 -27.43 -47.44
CA MET A 8 -54.83 -26.10 -46.88
C MET A 8 -53.73 -25.53 -45.96
N LYS A 9 -52.98 -24.58 -46.54
CA LYS A 9 -52.40 -23.35 -45.96
C LYS A 9 -51.76 -23.41 -44.57
N ALA A 10 -50.45 -23.17 -44.51
CA ALA A 10 -49.87 -22.08 -43.72
C ALA A 10 -48.40 -21.83 -44.11
N PHE A 11 -48.06 -20.54 -44.13
CA PHE A 11 -46.78 -19.92 -44.47
C PHE A 11 -45.62 -20.30 -43.53
N ALA A 12 -44.40 -20.12 -44.06
CA ALA A 12 -43.13 -19.77 -43.40
C ALA A 12 -42.04 -20.87 -43.37
N ALA A 13 -41.11 -20.79 -44.34
CA ALA A 13 -39.77 -21.39 -44.28
C ALA A 13 -38.78 -20.25 -44.60
N ALA A 14 -38.10 -19.69 -43.59
CA ALA A 14 -36.85 -20.14 -43.00
C ALA A 14 -35.62 -19.65 -43.79
N ALA A 15 -35.14 -18.44 -43.43
CA ALA A 15 -33.79 -17.98 -43.73
C ALA A 15 -32.99 -18.07 -42.42
N LEU A 16 -32.30 -19.20 -42.21
CA LEU A 16 -31.41 -19.42 -41.07
C LEU A 16 -29.99 -18.98 -41.46
N GLY A 17 -29.69 -17.70 -41.31
CA GLY A 17 -28.33 -17.16 -41.42
C GLY A 17 -27.64 -17.22 -40.06
N LEU A 18 -26.78 -18.21 -39.88
CA LEU A 18 -25.99 -18.44 -38.66
C LEU A 18 -24.93 -17.32 -38.52
N VAL A 19 -25.20 -16.31 -37.69
CA VAL A 19 -24.17 -15.33 -37.27
C VAL A 19 -23.38 -15.97 -36.13
N LEU A 20 -22.23 -16.56 -36.47
CA LEU A 20 -21.21 -16.95 -35.49
C LEU A 20 -20.56 -15.67 -34.94
N SER A 21 -21.14 -15.13 -33.88
CA SER A 21 -20.47 -14.13 -33.03
C SER A 21 -19.34 -14.82 -32.27
N VAL A 22 -18.12 -14.71 -32.79
CA VAL A 22 -16.89 -15.04 -32.07
C VAL A 22 -16.76 -14.04 -30.92
N GLN A 23 -17.27 -14.39 -29.74
CA GLN A 23 -16.92 -13.68 -28.52
C GLN A 23 -15.47 -14.03 -28.19
N ALA A 24 -14.54 -13.19 -28.65
CA ALA A 24 -13.20 -13.16 -28.07
C ALA A 24 -13.36 -12.76 -26.60
N GLY A 25 -13.31 -13.74 -25.71
CA GLY A 25 -13.30 -13.49 -24.27
C GLY A 25 -12.04 -12.69 -23.94
N PHE A 26 -12.20 -11.41 -23.62
CA PHE A 26 -11.15 -10.64 -22.97
C PHE A 26 -10.88 -11.32 -21.63
N ALA A 27 -9.72 -11.97 -21.52
CA ALA A 27 -9.24 -12.42 -20.21
C ALA A 27 -9.15 -11.18 -19.32
N ALA A 28 -9.82 -11.22 -18.16
CA ALA A 28 -9.80 -10.11 -17.22
C ALA A 28 -8.33 -9.79 -16.87
N GLU A 29 -7.96 -8.51 -16.97
CA GLU A 29 -6.59 -8.08 -16.71
C GLU A 29 -6.32 -8.04 -15.19
N PRO A 30 -5.10 -8.39 -14.75
CA PRO A 30 -4.72 -8.26 -13.35
C PRO A 30 -4.81 -6.81 -12.88
N VAL A 31 -5.43 -6.61 -11.71
CA VAL A 31 -5.48 -5.33 -11.02
C VAL A 31 -4.33 -5.28 -10.01
N PHE A 32 -3.60 -4.17 -9.99
CA PHE A 32 -2.55 -3.90 -9.02
C PHE A 32 -3.05 -2.88 -7.98
N PRO A 33 -3.02 -3.21 -6.68
CA PRO A 33 -3.22 -2.20 -5.64
C PRO A 33 -2.22 -1.04 -5.78
N PRO A 34 -2.58 0.17 -5.30
CA PRO A 34 -1.72 1.34 -5.38
C PRO A 34 -0.29 1.05 -4.92
N ALA A 35 0.68 1.40 -5.77
CA ALA A 35 2.11 1.19 -5.56
C ALA A 35 2.55 -0.26 -5.29
N SER A 36 1.71 -1.27 -5.54
CA SER A 36 2.11 -2.67 -5.38
C SER A 36 2.68 -3.25 -6.66
N ARG A 37 3.74 -4.07 -6.52
CA ARG A 37 4.28 -4.89 -7.60
C ARG A 37 3.51 -6.19 -7.79
N ILE A 38 2.54 -6.46 -6.93
CA ILE A 38 1.71 -7.66 -6.92
C ILE A 38 0.31 -7.27 -7.40
N GLY A 39 -0.20 -7.98 -8.40
CA GLY A 39 -1.55 -7.84 -8.90
C GLY A 39 -2.19 -9.19 -9.16
N LEU A 40 -3.51 -9.23 -9.25
CA LEU A 40 -4.27 -10.42 -9.65
C LEU A 40 -5.62 -10.00 -10.22
N VAL A 41 -6.34 -10.93 -10.83
CA VAL A 41 -7.75 -10.75 -11.18
C VAL A 41 -8.58 -10.99 -9.93
N PRO A 42 -9.17 -9.95 -9.31
CA PRO A 42 -9.91 -10.11 -8.08
C PRO A 42 -11.17 -10.97 -8.32
N PRO A 43 -11.59 -11.79 -7.34
CA PRO A 43 -12.91 -12.39 -7.37
C PRO A 43 -14.00 -11.33 -7.57
N GLU A 44 -15.10 -11.71 -8.22
CA GLU A 44 -16.25 -10.82 -8.47
C GLU A 44 -16.72 -10.11 -7.19
N GLU A 45 -16.96 -8.80 -7.25
CA GLU A 45 -17.30 -7.90 -6.12
C GLU A 45 -16.18 -7.66 -5.09
N MET A 46 -15.00 -8.26 -5.24
CA MET A 46 -13.86 -7.90 -4.40
C MET A 46 -13.23 -6.59 -4.89
N THR A 47 -12.96 -5.67 -3.96
CA THR A 47 -12.42 -4.34 -4.28
C THR A 47 -11.04 -4.16 -3.68
N VAL A 48 -10.24 -3.23 -4.22
CA VAL A 48 -8.94 -2.88 -3.63
C VAL A 48 -9.16 -2.37 -2.20
N SER A 49 -8.42 -2.92 -1.24
CA SER A 49 -8.55 -2.49 0.15
C SER A 49 -7.95 -1.10 0.35
N LYS A 50 -8.61 -0.29 1.18
CA LYS A 50 -8.09 1.00 1.68
C LYS A 50 -7.25 0.86 2.94
N ARG A 51 -7.17 -0.34 3.52
CA ARG A 51 -6.60 -0.60 4.85
C ARG A 51 -5.30 -1.39 4.82
N PHE A 52 -5.07 -2.13 3.75
CA PHE A 52 -3.87 -2.95 3.53
C PHE A 52 -3.63 -3.11 2.03
N SER A 53 -2.41 -3.49 1.63
CA SER A 53 -2.13 -3.82 0.23
C SER A 53 -2.84 -5.12 -0.16
N GLY A 54 -3.76 -5.05 -1.12
CA GLY A 54 -4.53 -6.20 -1.59
C GLY A 54 -6.00 -5.89 -1.82
N PHE A 55 -6.86 -6.88 -1.60
CA PHE A 55 -8.28 -6.84 -1.95
C PHE A 55 -9.16 -7.31 -0.79
N GLU A 56 -10.39 -6.81 -0.72
CA GLU A 56 -11.38 -7.26 0.25
C GLU A 56 -12.82 -7.17 -0.25
N ASN A 57 -13.65 -8.03 0.34
CA ASN A 57 -15.10 -7.93 0.30
C ASN A 57 -15.60 -8.15 1.73
N PRO A 58 -15.97 -7.08 2.45
CA PRO A 58 -16.47 -7.17 3.82
C PRO A 58 -17.77 -7.97 3.94
N GLU A 59 -18.67 -7.88 2.96
CA GLU A 59 -19.95 -8.58 2.95
C GLU A 59 -19.77 -10.11 2.87
N LYS A 60 -18.79 -10.55 2.09
CA LYS A 60 -18.37 -11.96 1.98
C LYS A 60 -17.29 -12.36 3.00
N ALA A 61 -16.99 -11.50 3.97
CA ALA A 61 -15.97 -11.71 5.00
C ALA A 61 -14.62 -12.20 4.45
N ALA A 62 -14.23 -11.68 3.28
CA ALA A 62 -13.09 -12.16 2.51
C ALA A 62 -12.03 -11.08 2.33
N ALA A 63 -10.76 -11.49 2.40
CA ALA A 63 -9.62 -10.60 2.21
C ALA A 63 -8.45 -11.34 1.55
N ILE A 64 -7.72 -10.65 0.68
CA ILE A 64 -6.47 -11.08 0.08
C ILE A 64 -5.41 -10.01 0.39
N ASN A 65 -4.41 -10.36 1.17
CA ASN A 65 -3.34 -9.45 1.59
C ASN A 65 -2.06 -9.74 0.82
N PHE A 66 -1.33 -8.71 0.43
CA PHE A 66 -0.06 -8.78 -0.26
C PHE A 66 1.08 -8.28 0.61
N VAL A 67 2.19 -9.01 0.57
CA VAL A 67 3.45 -8.63 1.20
C VAL A 67 4.57 -8.80 0.18
N GLU A 68 5.32 -7.73 -0.04
CA GLU A 68 6.48 -7.71 -0.91
C GLU A 68 7.75 -7.84 -0.06
N MET A 69 8.61 -8.77 -0.43
CA MET A 69 9.89 -9.01 0.23
C MET A 69 11.03 -9.01 -0.81
N PRO A 70 12.28 -8.81 -0.37
CA PRO A 70 13.45 -9.02 -1.21
C PRO A 70 13.46 -10.38 -1.92
N ALA A 71 14.06 -10.46 -3.12
CA ALA A 71 14.05 -11.67 -3.94
C ALA A 71 14.78 -12.86 -3.30
N ASP A 72 15.76 -12.60 -2.43
CA ASP A 72 16.50 -13.59 -1.65
C ASP A 72 15.70 -14.15 -0.47
N ALA A 73 14.62 -13.48 -0.06
CA ALA A 73 13.73 -13.93 1.02
C ALA A 73 12.87 -15.15 0.65
N TYR A 74 12.75 -15.51 -0.64
CA TYR A 74 11.90 -16.62 -1.08
C TYR A 74 12.24 -17.95 -0.42
N GLN A 75 13.53 -18.34 -0.41
CA GLN A 75 13.92 -19.64 0.12
C GLN A 75 13.72 -19.74 1.63
N PRO A 76 14.18 -18.77 2.46
CA PRO A 76 13.85 -18.74 3.88
C PRO A 76 12.35 -18.74 4.16
N LEU A 77 11.56 -17.99 3.37
CA LEU A 77 10.12 -17.93 3.50
C LEU A 77 9.49 -19.31 3.30
N VAL A 78 9.74 -19.96 2.16
CA VAL A 78 9.15 -21.28 1.85
C VAL A 78 9.59 -22.34 2.84
N ASN A 79 10.85 -22.31 3.30
CA ASN A 79 11.35 -23.22 4.34
C ASN A 79 10.62 -23.02 5.67
N GLY A 80 10.20 -21.79 5.99
CA GLY A 80 9.42 -21.47 7.17
C GLY A 80 7.95 -21.87 7.10
N LEU A 81 7.40 -22.10 5.90
CA LEU A 81 6.01 -22.54 5.68
C LEU A 81 5.85 -24.06 5.92
N THR A 82 6.26 -24.55 7.10
CA THR A 82 6.05 -25.95 7.51
C THR A 82 4.65 -26.14 8.10
N LYS A 83 4.14 -27.39 8.11
CA LYS A 83 2.84 -27.72 8.71
C LYS A 83 2.73 -27.25 10.17
N ASP A 84 3.78 -27.46 10.98
CA ASP A 84 3.78 -27.06 12.38
C ASP A 84 3.84 -25.54 12.57
N ALA A 85 4.58 -24.83 11.71
CA ALA A 85 4.61 -23.37 11.73
C ALA A 85 3.23 -22.79 11.36
N LEU A 86 2.60 -23.32 10.31
CA LEU A 86 1.25 -22.93 9.89
C LEU A 86 0.20 -23.22 10.98
N LYS A 87 0.28 -24.39 11.63
CA LYS A 87 -0.61 -24.75 12.73
C LYS A 87 -0.47 -23.80 13.92
N ARG A 88 0.77 -23.41 14.29
CA ARG A 88 1.02 -22.37 15.30
C ARG A 88 0.45 -20.99 14.91
N GLN A 89 0.37 -20.70 13.61
CA GLN A 89 -0.27 -19.51 13.06
C GLN A 89 -1.79 -19.67 12.86
N GLY A 90 -2.40 -20.71 13.45
CA GLY A 90 -3.85 -20.93 13.41
C GLY A 90 -4.39 -21.49 12.09
N MET A 91 -3.54 -22.08 11.25
CA MET A 91 -3.91 -22.68 9.97
C MET A 91 -3.60 -24.18 9.95
N SER A 92 -4.61 -25.02 9.80
CA SER A 92 -4.45 -26.46 9.57
C SER A 92 -4.35 -26.70 8.07
N GLU A 93 -3.16 -27.08 7.59
CA GLU A 93 -2.90 -27.36 6.17
C GLU A 93 -3.76 -28.53 5.68
N THR A 94 -4.49 -28.32 4.59
CA THR A 94 -5.30 -29.34 3.90
C THR A 94 -4.77 -29.64 2.51
N SER A 95 -4.08 -28.69 1.87
CA SER A 95 -3.48 -28.87 0.55
C SER A 95 -2.18 -28.10 0.40
N ARG A 96 -1.29 -28.61 -0.46
CA ARG A 96 -0.02 -27.98 -0.82
C ARG A 96 0.30 -28.31 -2.26
N GLU A 97 0.59 -27.28 -3.05
CA GLU A 97 0.81 -27.37 -4.48
C GLU A 97 2.01 -26.50 -4.86
N ASN A 98 2.95 -27.05 -5.63
CA ASN A 98 3.96 -26.24 -6.28
C ASN A 98 3.35 -25.63 -7.55
N LEU A 99 3.48 -24.31 -7.69
CA LEU A 99 2.95 -23.56 -8.81
C LEU A 99 4.05 -23.20 -9.80
N LYS A 100 3.69 -23.23 -11.08
CA LYS A 100 4.46 -22.62 -12.16
C LYS A 100 3.55 -21.63 -12.89
N ILE A 101 3.85 -20.35 -12.78
CA ILE A 101 3.03 -19.25 -13.30
C ILE A 101 3.86 -18.53 -14.35
N GLY A 102 3.70 -18.93 -15.61
CA GLY A 102 4.64 -18.58 -16.68
C GLY A 102 6.04 -19.12 -16.37
N THR A 103 7.02 -18.22 -16.24
CA THR A 103 8.41 -18.55 -15.88
C THR A 103 8.66 -18.59 -14.37
N ARG A 104 7.65 -18.21 -13.56
CA ARG A 104 7.80 -18.05 -12.11
C ARG A 104 7.49 -19.35 -11.39
N THR A 105 8.21 -19.58 -10.30
CA THR A 105 7.97 -20.69 -9.38
C THR A 105 7.31 -20.16 -8.12
N GLY A 106 6.36 -20.92 -7.61
CA GLY A 106 5.72 -20.62 -6.33
C GLY A 106 5.22 -21.87 -5.62
N ILE A 107 4.60 -21.64 -4.49
CA ILE A 107 3.88 -22.63 -3.71
C ILE A 107 2.55 -22.02 -3.27
N LEU A 108 1.49 -22.83 -3.30
CA LEU A 108 0.18 -22.49 -2.77
C LEU A 108 -0.22 -23.55 -1.74
N ILE A 109 -0.57 -23.07 -0.56
CA ILE A 109 -0.96 -23.89 0.58
C ILE A 109 -2.38 -23.50 0.95
N GLY A 110 -3.31 -24.46 0.92
CA GLY A 110 -4.67 -24.31 1.41
C GLY A 110 -4.83 -24.92 2.80
N GLY A 111 -5.76 -24.38 3.58
CA GLY A 111 -6.02 -24.87 4.92
C GLY A 111 -7.26 -24.25 5.56
N THR A 112 -7.60 -24.77 6.73
CA THR A 112 -8.71 -24.29 7.55
C THR A 112 -8.18 -23.52 8.76
N MET A 113 -8.89 -22.45 9.12
CA MET A 113 -8.68 -21.72 10.36
C MET A 113 -9.69 -22.20 11.40
N THR A 114 -9.28 -22.32 12.66
CA THR A 114 -10.14 -22.67 13.79
C THR A 114 -10.25 -21.52 14.79
N GLY A 115 -11.27 -21.53 15.65
CA GLY A 115 -11.49 -20.50 16.68
C GLY A 115 -12.39 -19.33 16.23
N PRO A 116 -12.33 -18.17 16.92
CA PRO A 116 -13.23 -17.02 16.69
C PRO A 116 -13.17 -16.38 15.29
N GLY A 117 -12.25 -16.82 14.43
CA GLY A 117 -12.12 -16.45 13.02
C GLY A 117 -12.09 -17.66 12.10
N ALA A 118 -12.81 -18.73 12.46
CA ALA A 118 -12.87 -19.96 11.67
C ALA A 118 -13.24 -19.69 10.21
N GLY A 119 -12.71 -20.51 9.31
CA GLY A 119 -12.91 -20.33 7.88
C GLY A 119 -11.83 -21.02 7.06
N ARG A 120 -11.61 -20.52 5.85
CA ARG A 120 -10.62 -21.03 4.89
C ARG A 120 -9.51 -20.01 4.69
N LYS A 121 -8.27 -20.50 4.58
CA LYS A 121 -7.09 -19.68 4.37
C LYS A 121 -6.21 -20.28 3.29
N TRP A 122 -5.61 -19.42 2.50
CA TRP A 122 -4.61 -19.77 1.50
C TRP A 122 -3.37 -18.91 1.72
N VAL A 123 -2.21 -19.54 1.62
CA VAL A 123 -0.90 -18.89 1.67
C VAL A 123 -0.19 -19.23 0.38
N MET A 124 0.17 -18.21 -0.39
CA MET A 124 0.90 -18.36 -1.63
C MET A 124 2.20 -17.57 -1.56
N ALA A 125 3.31 -18.20 -1.94
CA ALA A 125 4.59 -17.53 -2.12
C ALA A 125 5.02 -17.70 -3.58
N VAL A 126 5.37 -16.60 -4.26
CA VAL A 126 5.83 -16.59 -5.65
C VAL A 126 7.13 -15.81 -5.75
N LYS A 127 8.12 -16.35 -6.46
CA LYS A 127 9.38 -15.67 -6.75
C LYS A 127 9.38 -15.06 -8.15
N ASP A 128 9.85 -13.83 -8.26
CA ASP A 128 10.33 -13.24 -9.50
C ASP A 128 11.76 -12.70 -9.33
N SER A 129 12.37 -12.23 -10.42
CA SER A 129 13.76 -11.78 -10.47
C SER A 129 14.12 -10.69 -9.44
N GLY A 130 13.17 -9.83 -9.07
CA GLY A 130 13.39 -8.69 -8.18
C GLY A 130 12.44 -8.59 -6.98
N VAL A 131 11.60 -9.60 -6.72
CA VAL A 131 10.66 -9.60 -5.60
C VAL A 131 10.24 -11.02 -5.20
N THR A 132 10.06 -11.24 -3.91
CA THR A 132 9.31 -12.36 -3.35
C THR A 132 7.93 -11.86 -2.95
N ALA A 133 6.89 -12.40 -3.57
CA ALA A 133 5.51 -12.07 -3.26
C ALA A 133 4.93 -13.09 -2.29
N LEU A 134 4.44 -12.65 -1.14
CA LEU A 134 3.64 -13.44 -0.20
C LEU A 134 2.20 -12.94 -0.23
N ILE A 135 1.29 -13.83 -0.57
CA ILE A 135 -0.15 -13.56 -0.67
C ILE A 135 -0.86 -14.40 0.37
N ILE A 136 -1.67 -13.74 1.20
CA ILE A 136 -2.46 -14.39 2.25
C ILE A 136 -3.93 -14.09 1.98
N ALA A 137 -4.66 -15.09 1.50
CA ALA A 137 -6.09 -15.00 1.29
C ALA A 137 -6.85 -15.72 2.40
N GLN A 138 -8.00 -15.18 2.78
CA GLN A 138 -8.88 -15.81 3.75
C GLN A 138 -10.35 -15.46 3.48
N VAL A 139 -11.22 -16.40 3.82
CA VAL A 139 -12.67 -16.22 3.89
C VAL A 139 -13.09 -16.71 5.28
N ARG A 140 -13.67 -15.83 6.10
CA ARG A 140 -14.14 -16.16 7.44
C ARG A 140 -15.60 -16.59 7.41
N GLY A 141 -16.01 -17.44 8.35
CA GLY A 141 -17.37 -17.98 8.43
C GLY A 141 -17.54 -19.35 7.77
N GLY A 142 -18.80 -19.75 7.56
CA GLY A 142 -19.22 -21.04 7.00
C GLY A 142 -19.13 -21.11 5.46
N GLY A 143 -20.04 -21.85 4.84
CA GLY A 143 -20.09 -22.05 3.38
C GLY A 143 -20.42 -20.80 2.56
N ASP A 144 -20.86 -19.72 3.22
CA ASP A 144 -21.16 -18.43 2.62
C ASP A 144 -19.87 -17.65 2.32
N GLY A 145 -19.81 -16.97 1.17
CA GLY A 145 -18.61 -16.27 0.68
C GLY A 145 -18.04 -16.89 -0.60
N TYR A 146 -16.76 -16.66 -0.90
CA TYR A 146 -16.15 -17.20 -2.12
C TYR A 146 -15.86 -18.70 -2.01
N SER A 147 -16.16 -19.45 -3.06
CA SER A 147 -15.82 -20.88 -3.17
C SER A 147 -14.30 -21.10 -3.21
N GLU A 148 -13.87 -22.34 -2.95
CA GLU A 148 -12.46 -22.70 -3.08
C GLU A 148 -11.93 -22.49 -4.51
N ALA A 149 -12.75 -22.81 -5.53
CA ALA A 149 -12.40 -22.59 -6.93
C ALA A 149 -12.16 -21.10 -7.22
N GLN A 150 -13.12 -20.22 -6.85
CA GLN A 150 -13.00 -18.77 -7.07
C GLN A 150 -11.73 -18.18 -6.44
N MET A 151 -11.42 -18.57 -5.19
CA MET A 151 -10.22 -18.07 -4.51
C MET A 151 -8.94 -18.61 -5.16
N ARG A 152 -8.92 -19.88 -5.57
CA ARG A 152 -7.76 -20.48 -6.24
C ARG A 152 -7.53 -19.88 -7.62
N ASP A 153 -8.58 -19.62 -8.37
CA ASP A 153 -8.50 -18.99 -9.69
C ASP A 153 -7.93 -17.57 -9.57
N ALA A 154 -8.43 -16.77 -8.62
CA ALA A 154 -7.87 -15.45 -8.35
C ALA A 154 -6.39 -15.51 -7.94
N LEU A 155 -6.00 -16.42 -7.05
CA LEU A 155 -4.60 -16.58 -6.64
C LEU A 155 -3.70 -17.05 -7.80
N LYS A 156 -4.20 -17.92 -8.68
CA LYS A 156 -3.44 -18.40 -9.85
C LYS A 156 -3.32 -17.35 -10.95
N SER A 157 -4.18 -16.33 -10.96
CA SER A 157 -4.11 -15.17 -11.86
C SER A 157 -3.06 -14.12 -11.46
N ILE A 158 -2.23 -14.41 -10.45
CA ILE A 158 -1.19 -13.50 -9.97
C ILE A 158 -0.28 -13.00 -11.10
N ALA A 159 -0.07 -11.69 -11.11
CA ALA A 159 0.84 -10.99 -11.97
C ALA A 159 1.83 -10.21 -11.11
N LEU A 160 3.11 -10.29 -11.48
CA LEU A 160 4.17 -9.51 -10.85
C LEU A 160 4.75 -8.56 -11.88
N ARG A 161 5.01 -7.32 -11.45
CA ARG A 161 5.62 -6.28 -12.28
C ARG A 161 6.98 -5.82 -11.75
N GLY A 162 7.69 -5.07 -12.59
CA GLY A 162 8.94 -4.42 -12.25
C GLY A 162 8.79 -3.40 -11.11
N PRO A 163 9.88 -2.72 -10.74
CA PRO A 163 9.83 -1.62 -9.77
C PRO A 163 8.79 -0.57 -10.15
N VAL A 164 8.10 -0.03 -9.16
CA VAL A 164 7.09 1.03 -9.32
C VAL A 164 7.82 2.38 -9.41
N SER A 165 7.41 3.26 -10.33
CA SER A 165 8.01 4.60 -10.43
C SER A 165 7.76 5.43 -9.17
N ILE A 166 8.60 6.45 -8.93
CA ILE A 166 8.42 7.31 -7.75
C ILE A 166 7.10 8.09 -7.83
N GLU A 167 6.69 8.49 -9.04
CA GLU A 167 5.43 9.19 -9.29
C GLU A 167 4.23 8.32 -8.93
N GLU A 168 4.24 7.04 -9.31
CA GLU A 168 3.17 6.11 -8.97
C GLU A 168 3.15 5.84 -7.45
N GLN A 169 4.33 5.67 -6.83
CA GLN A 169 4.43 5.52 -5.37
C GLN A 169 3.89 6.74 -4.63
N VAL A 170 4.19 7.95 -5.10
CA VAL A 170 3.69 9.21 -4.53
C VAL A 170 2.18 9.33 -4.71
N SER A 171 1.65 8.93 -5.86
CA SER A 171 0.19 8.96 -6.13
C SER A 171 -0.61 8.03 -5.22
N ALA A 172 0.03 7.00 -4.66
CA ALA A 172 -0.56 6.03 -3.75
C ALA A 172 -0.58 6.47 -2.27
N LEU A 173 0.05 7.60 -1.94
CA LEU A 173 0.14 8.07 -0.55
C LEU A 173 -1.24 8.47 0.01
N PRO A 174 -1.45 8.36 1.33
CA PRO A 174 -2.71 8.73 1.98
C PRO A 174 -2.90 10.25 2.15
N PHE A 175 -2.22 11.05 1.32
CA PHE A 175 -2.24 12.50 1.23
C PHE A 175 -1.79 12.93 -0.17
N ARG A 176 -2.20 14.13 -0.59
CA ARG A 176 -1.80 14.73 -1.86
C ARG A 176 -0.77 15.83 -1.63
N LEU A 177 0.14 15.95 -2.59
CA LEU A 177 1.18 16.98 -2.60
C LEU A 177 0.72 18.16 -3.45
N GLY A 178 0.75 19.37 -2.89
CA GLY A 178 0.56 20.64 -3.61
C GLY A 178 1.88 21.20 -4.14
N ASP A 179 2.11 22.49 -3.93
CA ASP A 179 3.38 23.15 -4.30
C ASP A 179 4.54 22.66 -3.41
N MET A 180 5.49 21.95 -4.03
CA MET A 180 6.67 21.40 -3.35
C MET A 180 7.85 22.38 -3.26
N ALA A 181 7.69 23.65 -3.68
CA ALA A 181 8.69 24.70 -3.53
C ALA A 181 10.10 24.32 -4.04
N GLY A 182 10.16 23.52 -5.12
CA GLY A 182 11.39 22.99 -5.72
C GLY A 182 11.95 21.71 -5.10
N PHE A 183 11.37 21.18 -4.03
CA PHE A 183 11.72 19.87 -3.48
C PHE A 183 11.21 18.75 -4.39
N ARG A 184 12.07 17.78 -4.70
CA ARG A 184 11.72 16.60 -5.51
C ARG A 184 11.52 15.39 -4.61
N PRO A 185 10.49 14.55 -4.86
CA PRO A 185 10.37 13.28 -4.17
C PRO A 185 11.48 12.34 -4.63
N VAL A 186 12.19 11.72 -3.68
CA VAL A 186 13.30 10.81 -3.98
C VAL A 186 13.08 9.40 -3.43
N ARG A 187 12.23 9.27 -2.41
CA ARG A 187 11.92 7.96 -1.82
C ARG A 187 10.57 7.97 -1.11
N VAL A 188 9.71 7.01 -1.43
CA VAL A 188 8.56 6.66 -0.57
C VAL A 188 9.00 5.59 0.44
N MET A 189 8.53 5.74 1.67
CA MET A 189 8.85 4.85 2.78
C MET A 189 7.55 4.32 3.38
N SER A 190 7.47 2.99 3.52
CA SER A 190 6.36 2.28 4.19
C SER A 190 4.96 2.59 3.63
N GLY A 191 4.86 3.17 2.43
CA GLY A 191 3.59 3.52 1.77
C GLY A 191 2.82 4.69 2.41
N ASN A 192 3.35 5.33 3.44
CA ASN A 192 2.68 6.42 4.17
C ASN A 192 3.58 7.65 4.37
N SER A 193 4.78 7.63 3.82
CA SER A 193 5.70 8.74 3.94
C SER A 193 6.54 8.90 2.69
N VAL A 194 6.95 10.13 2.44
CA VAL A 194 7.82 10.49 1.31
C VAL A 194 8.90 11.44 1.80
N LEU A 195 10.10 11.16 1.31
CA LEU A 195 11.29 11.95 1.50
C LEU A 195 11.55 12.74 0.22
N PHE A 196 11.84 14.02 0.40
CA PHE A 196 12.19 14.96 -0.64
C PHE A 196 13.56 15.57 -0.41
N THR A 197 14.18 16.02 -1.51
CA THR A 197 15.42 16.79 -1.48
C THR A 197 15.35 18.01 -2.38
N ASP A 198 16.11 19.04 -2.04
CA ASP A 198 16.44 20.15 -2.95
C ASP A 198 17.92 20.10 -3.30
N GLY A 199 18.23 19.40 -4.38
CA GLY A 199 19.59 19.19 -4.84
C GLY A 199 19.67 17.99 -5.79
N PRO A 200 20.85 17.69 -6.34
CA PRO A 200 21.02 16.65 -7.35
C PRO A 200 21.04 15.23 -6.77
N GLN A 201 21.20 15.06 -5.46
CA GLN A 201 21.29 13.73 -4.86
C GLN A 201 19.90 13.18 -4.55
N ASP A 202 19.68 11.92 -4.91
CA ASP A 202 18.48 11.17 -4.50
C ASP A 202 18.72 10.31 -3.25
N ILE A 203 19.97 10.31 -2.78
CA ILE A 203 20.40 9.71 -1.52
C ILE A 203 20.49 10.78 -0.43
N VAL A 204 20.04 10.43 0.77
CA VAL A 204 20.23 11.27 1.95
C VAL A 204 21.52 10.86 2.63
N LYS A 205 22.46 11.79 2.70
CA LYS A 205 23.70 11.65 3.42
C LYS A 205 23.95 12.92 4.22
N ALA A 206 24.06 12.78 5.53
CA ALA A 206 24.50 13.82 6.47
C ALA A 206 23.93 15.25 6.26
N VAL A 207 22.70 15.36 5.75
CA VAL A 207 22.03 16.63 5.38
C VAL A 207 22.95 17.52 4.50
N GLU A 208 23.66 16.92 3.54
CA GLU A 208 24.52 17.64 2.57
C GLU A 208 23.73 18.61 1.67
N GLN A 209 22.43 18.37 1.54
CA GLN A 209 21.47 19.21 0.84
C GLN A 209 20.16 19.29 1.66
N PRO A 210 19.33 20.33 1.47
CA PRO A 210 18.04 20.43 2.15
C PRO A 210 17.17 19.21 1.86
N MET A 211 16.52 18.72 2.91
CA MET A 211 15.62 17.58 2.83
C MET A 211 14.32 17.88 3.56
N PHE A 212 13.26 17.22 3.12
CA PHE A 212 11.94 17.36 3.71
C PHE A 212 11.27 15.99 3.78
N ILE A 213 10.57 15.70 4.87
CA ILE A 213 9.86 14.43 5.05
C ILE A 213 8.41 14.74 5.38
N VAL A 214 7.47 14.11 4.68
CA VAL A 214 6.04 14.09 5.02
C VAL A 214 5.68 12.66 5.40
N ALA A 215 5.08 12.46 6.58
CA ALA A 215 4.67 11.15 7.07
C ALA A 215 3.29 11.20 7.72
N ALA A 216 2.35 10.40 7.22
CA ALA A 216 1.05 10.20 7.86
C ALA A 216 1.10 9.07 8.88
N SER A 217 0.47 9.24 10.04
CA SER A 217 0.37 8.19 11.05
C SER A 217 -0.47 7.03 10.54
N LEU A 218 0.00 5.80 10.75
CA LEU A 218 -0.75 4.57 10.44
C LEU A 218 -1.20 3.90 11.74
N ASN A 219 -2.50 3.82 11.98
CA ASN A 219 -3.09 3.09 13.12
C ASN A 219 -2.52 3.51 14.50
N VAL A 220 -2.02 4.73 14.63
CA VAL A 220 -1.52 5.29 15.90
C VAL A 220 -2.60 6.22 16.45
N PRO A 221 -3.00 6.07 17.73
CA PRO A 221 -3.94 6.99 18.35
C PRO A 221 -3.42 8.42 18.32
N VAL A 222 -4.28 9.36 17.93
CA VAL A 222 -4.00 10.78 17.99
C VAL A 222 -3.91 11.21 19.46
N PRO A 223 -2.84 11.89 19.90
CA PRO A 223 -2.76 12.35 21.28
C PRO A 223 -3.84 13.40 21.58
N PRO A 224 -4.41 13.41 22.80
CA PRO A 224 -5.29 14.46 23.27
C PRO A 224 -4.67 15.85 23.14
N ALA A 225 -5.51 16.87 22.97
CA ALA A 225 -5.08 18.24 22.65
C ALA A 225 -4.01 18.78 23.60
N GLU A 226 -4.19 18.57 24.90
CA GLU A 226 -3.30 18.99 25.97
C GLU A 226 -1.92 18.29 25.96
N ARG A 227 -1.81 17.13 25.31
CA ARG A 227 -0.55 16.36 25.19
C ARG A 227 0.16 16.56 23.85
N ARG A 228 -0.41 17.32 22.91
CA ARG A 228 0.15 17.48 21.56
C ARG A 228 1.52 18.17 21.54
N GLY A 229 1.74 19.16 22.39
CA GLY A 229 3.06 19.79 22.53
C GLY A 229 4.12 18.80 23.04
N GLN A 230 3.82 18.07 24.12
CA GLN A 230 4.71 17.02 24.63
C GLN A 230 5.00 15.95 23.57
N PHE A 231 3.98 15.51 22.84
CA PHE A 231 4.11 14.57 21.74
C PHE A 231 5.04 15.10 20.64
N ALA A 232 4.90 16.36 20.23
CA ALA A 232 5.76 16.96 19.22
C ALA A 232 7.23 17.06 19.68
N HIS A 233 7.48 17.41 20.94
CA HIS A 233 8.83 17.40 21.51
C HIS A 233 9.42 15.98 21.55
N ALA A 234 8.64 14.98 21.98
CA ALA A 234 9.09 13.59 21.96
C ALA A 234 9.41 13.10 20.53
N ALA A 235 8.59 13.46 19.54
CA ALA A 235 8.81 13.14 18.14
C ALA A 235 10.04 13.85 17.55
N LEU A 236 10.37 15.07 17.99
CA LEU A 236 11.60 15.75 17.57
C LEU A 236 12.84 15.07 18.17
N ASN A 237 12.78 14.65 19.44
CA ASN A 237 13.90 14.00 20.13
C ASN A 237 14.14 12.54 19.68
N SER A 238 13.18 11.90 19.01
CA SER A 238 13.35 10.53 18.50
C SER A 238 14.16 10.45 17.20
N ASN A 239 14.52 11.58 16.58
CA ASN A 239 15.31 11.58 15.35
C ASN A 239 16.79 11.32 15.67
N GLN A 240 17.26 10.12 15.32
CA GLN A 240 18.62 9.65 15.63
C GLN A 240 19.72 10.42 14.89
N ILE A 241 19.38 11.18 13.84
CA ILE A 241 20.33 12.01 13.08
C ILE A 241 20.59 13.37 13.75
N LEU A 242 19.86 13.70 14.83
CA LEU A 242 19.97 14.96 15.55
C LEU A 242 20.63 14.76 16.91
N LYS A 243 21.57 15.65 17.26
CA LYS A 243 22.07 15.83 18.63
C LYS A 243 22.10 17.31 19.01
N ASP A 244 22.26 17.60 20.29
CA ASP A 244 22.35 18.97 20.83
C ASP A 244 21.18 19.87 20.40
N ILE A 245 19.96 19.33 20.42
CA ILE A 245 18.74 20.02 19.97
C ILE A 245 18.46 21.23 20.90
N LYS A 246 18.41 22.42 20.30
CA LYS A 246 18.07 23.69 20.95
C LYS A 246 16.84 24.27 20.29
N VAL A 247 15.70 24.16 20.96
CA VAL A 247 14.42 24.70 20.49
C VAL A 247 14.44 26.22 20.56
N GLU A 248 14.13 26.87 19.44
CA GLU A 248 14.02 28.34 19.33
C GLU A 248 12.56 28.79 19.39
N ARG A 249 11.64 28.00 18.81
CA ARG A 249 10.21 28.25 18.82
C ARG A 249 9.45 26.92 18.93
N SER A 250 8.39 26.91 19.73
CA SER A 250 7.48 25.76 19.90
C SER A 250 6.08 26.31 20.14
N GLU A 251 5.19 26.17 19.16
CA GLU A 251 3.89 26.83 19.17
C GLU A 251 2.78 25.91 18.66
N SER A 252 1.65 25.93 19.35
CA SER A 252 0.40 25.35 18.87
C SER A 252 -0.46 26.43 18.22
N PHE A 253 -1.07 26.13 17.08
CA PHE A 253 -2.00 27.05 16.41
C PHE A 253 -3.10 26.28 15.68
N ARG A 254 -4.18 26.99 15.33
CA ARG A 254 -5.27 26.43 14.52
C ARG A 254 -5.20 27.00 13.11
N PHE A 255 -5.25 26.13 12.11
CA PHE A 255 -5.21 26.53 10.70
C PHE A 255 -6.08 25.61 9.85
N LYS A 256 -6.88 26.19 8.95
CA LYS A 256 -7.88 25.49 8.10
C LYS A 256 -8.86 24.58 8.86
N GLY A 257 -9.08 24.85 10.15
CA GLY A 257 -9.97 24.09 11.03
C GLY A 257 -9.30 22.95 11.80
N GLN A 258 -8.02 22.66 11.53
CA GLN A 258 -7.23 21.64 12.20
C GLN A 258 -6.29 22.26 13.24
N ASP A 259 -5.86 21.44 14.19
CA ASP A 259 -4.87 21.83 15.19
C ASP A 259 -3.48 21.44 14.72
N TRP A 260 -2.54 22.35 14.93
CA TRP A 260 -1.16 22.22 14.48
C TRP A 260 -0.21 22.47 15.65
N HIS A 261 0.96 21.87 15.59
CA HIS A 261 2.07 22.21 16.47
C HIS A 261 3.37 22.27 15.66
N GLU A 262 4.07 23.40 15.74
CA GLU A 262 5.32 23.65 15.03
C GLU A 262 6.47 23.87 16.01
N ILE A 263 7.60 23.22 15.74
CA ILE A 263 8.85 23.41 16.44
C ILE A 263 9.92 23.82 15.43
N VAL A 264 10.61 24.93 15.70
CA VAL A 264 11.85 25.32 15.02
C VAL A 264 13.00 25.17 16.01
N ALA A 265 14.02 24.41 15.64
CA ALA A 265 15.15 24.10 16.51
C ALA A 265 16.48 24.06 15.75
N LYS A 266 17.53 24.59 16.35
CA LYS A 266 18.91 24.30 15.92
C LYS A 266 19.32 22.95 16.47
N ALA A 267 20.09 22.19 15.71
CA ALA A 267 20.69 20.94 16.13
C ALA A 267 22.05 20.74 15.45
N VAL A 268 22.76 19.69 15.84
CA VAL A 268 23.94 19.21 15.13
C VAL A 268 23.58 17.89 14.45
N GLU A 269 23.94 17.77 13.18
CA GLU A 269 23.78 16.52 12.44
C GLU A 269 24.86 15.52 12.90
N VAL A 270 24.46 14.29 13.23
CA VAL A 270 25.31 13.33 13.93
C VAL A 270 26.51 12.88 13.11
N GLU A 271 26.33 12.60 11.82
CA GLU A 271 27.38 12.02 10.95
C GLU A 271 28.44 13.06 10.56
N SER A 272 28.02 14.22 10.07
CA SER A 272 28.89 15.31 9.60
C SER A 272 29.35 16.27 10.70
N GLY A 273 28.69 16.26 11.86
CA GLY A 273 28.95 17.22 12.95
C GLY A 273 28.58 18.67 12.60
N GLN A 274 27.89 18.89 11.49
CA GLN A 274 27.56 20.23 11.00
C GLN A 274 26.29 20.77 11.66
N PRO A 275 26.22 22.10 11.89
CA PRO A 275 25.02 22.72 12.43
C PRO A 275 23.89 22.71 11.40
N ILE A 276 22.70 22.33 11.84
CA ILE A 276 21.49 22.29 11.03
C ILE A 276 20.33 23.03 11.70
N ILE A 277 19.41 23.51 10.88
CA ILE A 277 18.10 24.00 11.30
C ILE A 277 17.05 22.94 10.97
N VAL A 278 16.18 22.67 11.94
CA VAL A 278 15.07 21.74 11.83
C VAL A 278 13.76 22.49 12.03
N MET A 279 12.80 22.27 11.13
CA MET A 279 11.42 22.71 11.29
C MET A 279 10.51 21.48 11.25
N GLN A 280 9.91 21.16 12.39
CA GLN A 280 8.94 20.09 12.50
C GLN A 280 7.55 20.70 12.67
N THR A 281 6.61 20.26 11.84
CA THR A 281 5.21 20.63 11.97
C THR A 281 4.35 19.37 12.02
N ILE A 282 3.45 19.29 12.98
CA ILE A 282 2.48 18.19 13.11
C ILE A 282 1.07 18.76 12.95
N ARG A 283 0.34 18.27 11.97
CA ARG A 283 -1.09 18.51 11.77
C ARG A 283 -1.88 17.37 12.41
N PHE A 284 -2.79 17.68 13.33
CA PHE A 284 -3.63 16.69 14.00
C PHE A 284 -5.04 16.70 13.39
N GLU A 285 -5.45 15.55 12.86
CA GLU A 285 -6.80 15.24 12.41
C GLU A 285 -7.56 14.45 13.49
N PRO A 286 -8.87 14.24 13.37
CA PRO A 286 -9.64 13.45 14.34
C PRO A 286 -9.14 12.01 14.52
N ASP A 287 -8.68 11.37 13.44
CA ASP A 287 -8.35 9.94 13.38
C ASP A 287 -6.87 9.64 13.06
N ARG A 288 -6.10 10.66 12.67
CA ARG A 288 -4.68 10.55 12.30
C ARG A 288 -3.93 11.84 12.57
N TYR A 289 -2.61 11.82 12.40
CA TYR A 289 -1.80 13.03 12.30
C TYR A 289 -0.84 12.93 11.12
N VAL A 290 -0.38 14.07 10.63
CA VAL A 290 0.69 14.14 9.62
C VAL A 290 1.84 14.94 10.20
N ARG A 291 3.02 14.31 10.22
CA ARG A 291 4.27 14.91 10.67
C ARG A 291 5.09 15.30 9.45
N MET A 292 5.51 16.54 9.43
CA MET A 292 6.35 17.15 8.40
C MET A 292 7.65 17.63 9.04
N VAL A 293 8.78 17.30 8.44
CA VAL A 293 10.10 17.67 8.99
C VAL A 293 10.99 18.17 7.86
N GLY A 294 11.34 19.46 7.91
CA GLY A 294 12.36 20.06 7.06
C GLY A 294 13.69 20.14 7.80
N LEU A 295 14.77 19.77 7.12
CA LEU A 295 16.15 19.91 7.61
C LEU A 295 16.99 20.61 6.56
N SER A 296 17.81 21.57 6.99
CA SER A 296 18.84 22.17 6.15
C SER A 296 20.00 22.67 7.01
N ARG A 297 21.12 23.01 6.38
CA ARG A 297 22.23 23.67 7.07
C ARG A 297 21.81 25.03 7.64
N VAL A 298 22.37 25.44 8.76
CA VAL A 298 22.00 26.71 9.44
C VAL A 298 22.18 27.93 8.54
N GLU A 299 23.22 27.95 7.71
CA GLU A 299 23.48 29.04 6.77
C GLU A 299 22.43 29.18 5.65
N GLN A 300 21.62 28.15 5.42
CA GLN A 300 20.54 28.17 4.42
C GLN A 300 19.16 28.41 5.05
N ARG A 301 19.11 28.74 6.35
CA ARG A 301 17.87 28.94 7.11
C ARG A 301 16.88 29.87 6.41
N ASP A 302 17.32 31.08 6.07
CA ASP A 302 16.42 32.13 5.58
C ASP A 302 15.83 31.78 4.22
N ARG A 303 16.57 31.03 3.41
CA ARG A 303 16.07 30.46 2.15
C ARG A 303 15.07 29.32 2.38
N ASN A 304 15.35 28.42 3.31
CA ASN A 304 14.64 27.13 3.37
C ASN A 304 13.46 27.11 4.34
N LEU A 305 13.47 27.86 5.45
CA LEU A 305 12.32 27.88 6.36
C LEU A 305 11.01 28.32 5.67
N PRO A 306 10.98 29.39 4.85
CA PRO A 306 9.77 29.76 4.10
C PRO A 306 9.35 28.69 3.10
N ARG A 307 10.31 28.02 2.44
CA ARG A 307 10.01 26.96 1.47
C ARG A 307 9.44 25.72 2.13
N PHE A 308 9.98 25.31 3.28
CA PHE A 308 9.37 24.25 4.08
C PHE A 308 7.93 24.60 4.46
N ARG A 309 7.66 25.87 4.82
CA ARG A 309 6.31 26.33 5.13
C ARG A 309 5.37 26.21 3.92
N ASN A 310 5.82 26.61 2.72
CA ASN A 310 5.05 26.43 1.49
C ASN A 310 4.67 24.96 1.25
N VAL A 311 5.65 24.05 1.40
CA VAL A 311 5.39 22.60 1.26
C VAL A 311 4.33 22.14 2.27
N ILE A 312 4.48 22.53 3.55
CA ILE A 312 3.55 22.19 4.64
C ILE A 312 2.13 22.65 4.34
N ASP A 313 1.98 23.90 3.92
CA ASP A 313 0.68 24.52 3.66
C ASP A 313 0.00 23.91 2.40
N GLY A 314 0.80 23.29 1.52
CA GLY A 314 0.40 22.58 0.32
C GLY A 314 0.05 21.10 0.52
N ILE A 315 0.22 20.52 1.72
CA ILE A 315 -0.19 19.13 1.97
C ILE A 315 -1.71 19.05 2.13
N ASP A 316 -2.36 18.32 1.25
CA ASP A 316 -3.80 18.05 1.29
C ASP A 316 -4.09 16.66 1.84
N LEU A 317 -4.96 16.61 2.85
CA LEU A 317 -5.39 15.40 3.55
C LEU A 317 -6.83 15.01 3.20
N SER A 318 -7.44 15.68 2.24
CA SER A 318 -8.76 15.34 1.74
C SER A 318 -8.76 13.93 1.13
N PRO A 319 -9.82 13.14 1.31
CA PRO A 319 -9.95 11.80 0.74
C PRO A 319 -9.85 11.76 -0.80
#